data_AF-A0AAN4W1S1-F1
#
_entry.id   AF-A0AAN4W1S1-F1
#
_cell.length_a   1.000
_cell.length_b   1.000
_cell.length_c   1.000
_cell.angle_alpha   90.00
_cell.angle_beta   90.00
_cell.angle_gamma   90.00
#
_symmetry.space_group_name_H-M   'P 1'
#
loop_
_entity.id
_entity.type
_entity.pdbx_description
1 polymer ?
#
loop_
_entity_poly.entity_id
_entity_poly.type
_entity_poly.pdbx_seq_one_letter_code
_entity_poly.pdbx_strand_id
1 'polypeptide(L)'
;MFTMLSGTAIAQDKTYCNPVDIDYSYMSHYRAKTDVSYRSGADPAVINYKGRYYMFVTRSHGYWSSDDMRNWKFISPQNWYFGGCNAPAAAVKDGKIILYGDPSGRGPILETDNPELGNWQTNYAVLNPKGGIQDPDLFVDDDGRVYLYEESSNKWPIRAVELDPDNYYVPIGEQKDLFNLDPENHGWERFGQDHDSALAPYIEGPWMVKHNDTYYLEYGAPRTQWNVYADGVYQ
;
A
#
# COMPACT_ATOMS: atom_id res chain seq x y z
N MET A 1 -4.56 -55.92 -3.45
CA MET A 1 -3.29 -55.27 -3.83
C MET A 1 -3.54 -53.77 -3.73
N PHE A 2 -3.09 -53.14 -2.65
CA PHE A 2 -3.25 -51.69 -2.42
C PHE A 2 -1.94 -51.02 -2.85
N THR A 3 -2.01 -50.22 -3.91
CA THR A 3 -0.86 -49.41 -4.36
C THR A 3 -0.88 -48.11 -3.57
N MET A 4 0.08 -47.94 -2.66
CA MET A 4 0.35 -46.64 -2.04
C MET A 4 1.06 -45.74 -3.07
N LEU A 5 0.39 -44.67 -3.49
CA LEU A 5 1.03 -43.57 -4.20
C LEU A 5 1.79 -42.73 -3.17
N SER A 6 3.11 -42.90 -3.12
CA SER A 6 4.00 -41.99 -2.41
C SER A 6 4.06 -40.67 -3.19
N GLY A 7 3.20 -39.72 -2.84
CA GLY A 7 3.33 -38.34 -3.29
C GLY A 7 4.53 -37.71 -2.60
N THR A 8 5.62 -37.48 -3.33
CA THR A 8 6.69 -36.60 -2.88
C THR A 8 6.12 -35.19 -2.77
N ALA A 9 5.91 -34.70 -1.55
CA ALA A 9 5.66 -33.29 -1.31
C ALA A 9 6.90 -32.52 -1.76
N ILE A 10 6.79 -31.79 -2.88
CA ILE A 10 7.80 -30.82 -3.28
C ILE A 10 7.71 -29.71 -2.23
N ALA A 11 8.75 -29.58 -1.40
CA ALA A 11 8.81 -28.51 -0.42
C ALA A 11 8.69 -27.17 -1.17
N GLN A 12 7.79 -26.29 -0.71
CA GLN A 12 7.72 -24.94 -1.24
C GLN A 12 9.06 -24.26 -1.01
N ASP A 13 9.65 -23.85 -2.10
CA ASP A 13 10.97 -23.30 -2.17
C ASP A 13 10.90 -21.88 -1.58
N LYS A 14 11.65 -21.61 -0.50
CA LYS A 14 11.38 -20.48 0.43
C LYS A 14 12.07 -19.16 0.08
N THR A 15 12.84 -19.13 -0.98
CA THR A 15 13.59 -17.93 -1.43
C THR A 15 12.84 -17.17 -2.52
N TYR A 16 13.20 -15.94 -2.82
CA TYR A 16 12.75 -15.22 -4.03
C TYR A 16 13.91 -14.32 -4.49
N CYS A 17 13.85 -13.85 -5.74
CA CYS A 17 14.89 -12.98 -6.29
C CYS A 17 14.41 -11.53 -6.26
N ASN A 18 15.32 -10.62 -5.88
CA ASN A 18 15.12 -9.18 -6.01
C ASN A 18 15.91 -8.63 -7.21
N PRO A 19 15.37 -7.63 -7.95
CA PRO A 19 14.00 -7.14 -7.84
C PRO A 19 12.98 -8.23 -8.24
N VAL A 20 11.76 -8.12 -7.69
CA VAL A 20 10.65 -9.04 -8.04
C VAL A 20 10.42 -8.98 -9.55
N ASP A 21 10.39 -10.16 -10.18
CA ASP A 21 10.23 -10.30 -11.63
C ASP A 21 8.75 -10.23 -12.00
N ILE A 22 8.29 -9.01 -12.31
CA ILE A 22 6.92 -8.71 -12.76
C ILE A 22 6.97 -7.92 -14.07
N ASP A 23 5.90 -8.04 -14.86
CA ASP A 23 5.63 -7.09 -15.93
C ASP A 23 5.49 -5.68 -15.36
N TYR A 24 5.94 -4.67 -16.11
CA TYR A 24 5.79 -3.27 -15.70
C TYR A 24 4.80 -2.53 -16.59
N SER A 25 3.97 -1.67 -15.99
CA SER A 25 3.17 -0.72 -16.75
C SER A 25 4.04 0.49 -17.17
N TYR A 26 3.62 1.16 -18.23
CA TYR A 26 4.24 2.39 -18.72
C TYR A 26 3.22 3.53 -18.67
N MET A 27 3.59 4.64 -18.03
CA MET A 27 2.69 5.76 -17.83
C MET A 27 2.74 6.80 -18.95
N SER A 28 1.55 7.14 -19.44
CA SER A 28 1.35 8.01 -20.61
C SER A 28 0.75 9.39 -20.29
N HIS A 29 0.36 9.69 -19.05
CA HIS A 29 -0.27 10.98 -18.72
C HIS A 29 0.66 12.20 -18.91
N TYR A 30 1.98 12.00 -18.91
CA TYR A 30 2.94 13.00 -19.39
C TYR A 30 3.26 12.86 -20.88
N ARG A 31 3.12 11.66 -21.45
CA ARG A 31 3.43 11.39 -22.86
C ARG A 31 2.66 12.30 -23.80
N ALA A 32 1.36 12.51 -23.56
CA ALA A 32 0.55 13.39 -24.38
C ALA A 32 1.09 14.84 -24.45
N LYS A 33 1.87 15.27 -23.45
CA LYS A 33 2.44 16.63 -23.36
C LYS A 33 3.94 16.69 -23.63
N THR A 34 4.68 15.59 -23.41
CA THR A 34 6.15 15.58 -23.40
C THR A 34 6.77 14.54 -24.34
N ASP A 35 5.95 13.69 -24.96
CA ASP A 35 6.37 12.51 -25.75
C ASP A 35 7.30 11.53 -25.01
N VAL A 36 7.31 11.58 -23.67
CA VAL A 36 8.06 10.67 -22.81
C VAL A 36 7.10 9.77 -22.04
N SER A 37 7.47 8.49 -21.94
CA SER A 37 6.77 7.48 -21.15
C SER A 37 7.76 6.90 -20.12
N TYR A 38 7.32 6.74 -18.87
CA TYR A 38 8.15 6.21 -17.79
C TYR A 38 7.61 4.85 -17.35
N ARG A 39 8.51 3.95 -16.96
CA ARG A 39 8.13 2.71 -16.28
C ARG A 39 7.49 3.06 -14.94
N SER A 40 6.38 2.43 -14.61
CA SER A 40 5.71 2.55 -13.31
C SER A 40 5.78 1.22 -12.56
N GLY A 41 5.59 1.27 -11.24
CA GLY A 41 5.81 0.11 -10.37
C GLY A 41 6.38 0.46 -9.00
N ALA A 42 5.96 1.57 -8.40
CA ALA A 42 6.37 2.00 -7.06
C ALA A 42 5.29 1.66 -6.02
N ASP A 43 5.61 1.80 -4.75
CA ASP A 43 4.69 1.73 -3.62
C ASP A 43 3.86 0.42 -3.58
N PRO A 44 4.52 -0.75 -3.51
CA PRO A 44 3.82 -2.03 -3.50
C PRO A 44 3.14 -2.28 -2.15
N ALA A 45 1.83 -2.56 -2.16
CA ALA A 45 1.12 -3.14 -1.03
C ALA A 45 0.83 -4.62 -1.29
N VAL A 46 1.35 -5.49 -0.42
CA VAL A 46 1.20 -6.95 -0.54
C VAL A 46 0.39 -7.49 0.62
N ILE A 47 -0.64 -8.27 0.32
CA ILE A 47 -1.46 -8.98 1.31
C ILE A 47 -1.50 -10.47 1.04
N ASN A 48 -1.72 -11.26 2.10
CA ASN A 48 -2.10 -12.67 1.97
C ASN A 48 -3.62 -12.79 2.13
N TYR A 49 -4.30 -13.29 1.11
CA TYR A 49 -5.73 -13.54 1.13
C TYR A 49 -6.00 -15.00 0.77
N LYS A 50 -6.53 -15.76 1.73
CA LYS A 50 -6.88 -17.20 1.59
C LYS A 50 -5.68 -18.05 1.11
N GLY A 51 -4.47 -17.73 1.58
CA GLY A 51 -3.25 -18.48 1.27
C GLY A 51 -2.57 -18.06 -0.04
N ARG A 52 -3.09 -17.06 -0.75
CA ARG A 52 -2.51 -16.50 -1.97
C ARG A 52 -2.11 -15.04 -1.75
N TYR A 53 -1.00 -14.62 -2.31
CA TYR A 53 -0.52 -13.25 -2.22
C TYR A 53 -1.13 -12.39 -3.33
N TYR A 54 -1.53 -11.18 -2.99
CA TYR A 54 -1.98 -10.15 -3.92
C TYR A 54 -1.12 -8.90 -3.74
N MET A 55 -0.62 -8.35 -4.84
CA MET A 55 0.25 -7.18 -4.85
C MET A 55 -0.38 -6.06 -5.68
N PHE A 56 -0.65 -4.94 -5.01
CA PHE A 56 -1.18 -3.71 -5.60
C PHE A 56 -0.04 -2.71 -5.72
N VAL A 57 0.09 -2.07 -6.89
CA VAL A 57 1.25 -1.21 -7.17
C VAL A 57 0.77 0.06 -7.86
N THR A 58 1.43 1.17 -7.56
CA THR A 58 1.14 2.48 -8.15
C THR A 58 1.03 2.38 -9.67
N ARG A 59 -0.12 2.82 -10.18
CA ARG A 59 -0.42 3.03 -11.60
C ARG A 59 -0.24 1.79 -12.49
N SER A 60 -0.56 0.62 -11.98
CA SER A 60 -0.51 -0.62 -12.77
C SER A 60 -1.81 -0.95 -13.52
N HIS A 61 -2.92 -0.22 -13.27
CA HIS A 61 -4.25 -0.47 -13.86
C HIS A 61 -4.76 -1.93 -13.69
N GLY A 62 -4.30 -2.56 -12.62
CA GLY A 62 -4.55 -3.95 -12.25
C GLY A 62 -3.62 -4.29 -11.08
N TYR A 63 -3.42 -5.57 -10.83
CA TYR A 63 -2.60 -6.07 -9.71
C TYR A 63 -2.11 -7.48 -10.02
N TRP A 64 -1.23 -8.02 -9.20
CA TRP A 64 -0.69 -9.36 -9.39
C TRP A 64 -1.17 -10.32 -8.30
N SER A 65 -1.29 -11.59 -8.64
CA SER A 65 -1.44 -12.66 -7.65
C SER A 65 -0.33 -13.70 -7.76
N SER A 66 0.05 -14.30 -6.63
CA SER A 66 1.11 -15.31 -6.56
C SER A 66 0.82 -16.31 -5.43
N ASP A 67 1.16 -17.58 -5.64
CA ASP A 67 1.10 -18.60 -4.59
C ASP A 67 2.40 -18.65 -3.75
N ASP A 68 3.48 -18.08 -4.27
CA ASP A 68 4.84 -18.33 -3.77
C ASP A 68 5.74 -17.09 -3.66
N MET A 69 5.20 -15.90 -3.95
CA MET A 69 5.92 -14.62 -4.05
C MET A 69 7.04 -14.57 -5.10
N ARG A 70 7.14 -15.60 -5.95
CA ARG A 70 8.13 -15.69 -7.04
C ARG A 70 7.48 -15.50 -8.39
N ASN A 71 6.43 -16.29 -8.64
CA ASN A 71 5.72 -16.33 -9.90
C ASN A 71 4.46 -15.47 -9.75
N TRP A 72 4.47 -14.32 -10.40
CA TRP A 72 3.38 -13.36 -10.33
C TRP A 72 2.56 -13.38 -11.61
N LYS A 73 1.24 -13.43 -11.46
CA LYS A 73 0.29 -13.37 -12.58
C LYS A 73 -0.46 -12.05 -12.50
N PHE A 74 -0.36 -11.25 -13.56
CA PHE A 74 -1.14 -10.02 -13.66
C PHE A 74 -2.64 -10.31 -13.83
N ILE A 75 -3.46 -9.55 -13.12
CA ILE A 75 -4.92 -9.57 -13.15
C ILE A 75 -5.38 -8.24 -13.74
N SER A 76 -6.12 -8.32 -14.84
CA SER A 76 -6.91 -7.21 -15.39
C SER A 76 -8.33 -7.30 -14.82
N PRO A 77 -8.65 -6.50 -13.79
CA PRO A 77 -9.93 -6.59 -13.09
C PRO A 77 -11.11 -6.12 -13.98
N GLN A 78 -12.31 -6.63 -13.70
CA GLN A 78 -13.54 -6.16 -14.36
C GLN A 78 -13.82 -4.67 -14.12
N ASN A 79 -13.48 -4.18 -12.93
CA ASN A 79 -13.63 -2.79 -12.53
C ASN A 79 -12.35 -2.35 -11.82
N TRP A 80 -11.89 -1.15 -12.10
CA TRP A 80 -10.70 -0.59 -11.47
C TRP A 80 -10.78 0.93 -11.42
N TYR A 81 -9.84 1.52 -10.70
CA TYR A 81 -9.58 2.95 -10.73
C TYR A 81 -9.26 3.40 -12.16
N PHE A 82 -10.18 4.13 -12.79
CA PHE A 82 -9.99 4.65 -14.15
C PHE A 82 -8.79 5.60 -14.23
N GLY A 83 -8.52 6.35 -13.15
CA GLY A 83 -7.34 7.21 -13.02
C GLY A 83 -6.03 6.46 -12.71
N GLY A 84 -6.12 5.14 -12.45
CA GLY A 84 -5.06 4.35 -11.83
C GLY A 84 -4.96 4.62 -10.32
N CYS A 85 -4.38 3.67 -9.57
CA CYS A 85 -4.06 3.89 -8.16
C CYS A 85 -2.73 4.63 -7.97
N ASN A 86 -2.60 5.36 -6.87
CA ASN A 86 -1.31 5.82 -6.33
C ASN A 86 -1.22 5.31 -4.88
N ALA A 87 -0.05 4.76 -4.50
CA ALA A 87 0.22 4.22 -3.17
C ALA A 87 -0.98 3.44 -2.60
N PRO A 88 -1.41 2.35 -3.25
CA PRO A 88 -2.60 1.64 -2.83
C PRO A 88 -2.42 1.02 -1.44
N ALA A 89 -3.45 1.12 -0.60
CA ALA A 89 -3.54 0.39 0.66
C ALA A 89 -4.46 -0.82 0.50
N ALA A 90 -4.06 -1.98 1.02
CA ALA A 90 -4.89 -3.17 0.99
C ALA A 90 -4.82 -3.94 2.31
N ALA A 91 -5.95 -4.51 2.74
CA ALA A 91 -6.02 -5.38 3.90
C ALA A 91 -7.09 -6.46 3.74
N VAL A 92 -7.09 -7.45 4.64
CA VAL A 92 -8.11 -8.51 4.66
C VAL A 92 -9.03 -8.29 5.86
N LYS A 93 -10.34 -8.22 5.59
CA LYS A 93 -11.39 -8.12 6.62
C LYS A 93 -12.56 -9.01 6.24
N ASP A 94 -13.04 -9.82 7.19
CA ASP A 94 -14.24 -10.67 7.07
C ASP A 94 -14.32 -11.49 5.78
N GLY A 95 -13.18 -12.07 5.37
CA GLY A 95 -13.12 -12.92 4.17
C GLY A 95 -13.22 -12.17 2.85
N LYS A 96 -12.98 -10.85 2.86
CA LYS A 96 -12.81 -9.97 1.70
C LYS A 96 -11.46 -9.26 1.74
N ILE A 97 -11.05 -8.72 0.60
CA ILE A 97 -10.00 -7.71 0.51
C ILE A 97 -10.67 -6.33 0.52
N ILE A 98 -10.16 -5.43 1.36
CA ILE A 98 -10.45 -4.00 1.31
C ILE A 98 -9.29 -3.26 0.65
N LEU A 99 -9.58 -2.25 -0.16
CA LEU A 99 -8.60 -1.51 -0.94
C LEU A 99 -8.93 -0.01 -0.94
N TYR A 100 -7.91 0.83 -0.80
CA TYR A 100 -8.00 2.26 -1.03
C TYR A 100 -6.89 2.72 -1.99
N GLY A 101 -7.19 3.69 -2.85
CA GLY A 101 -6.17 4.30 -3.71
C GLY A 101 -6.68 5.00 -4.97
N ASP A 102 -7.94 5.44 -5.06
CA ASP A 102 -8.54 5.99 -6.29
C ASP A 102 -8.29 7.49 -6.54
N PRO A 103 -7.29 7.81 -7.37
CA PRO A 103 -5.95 8.17 -6.88
C PRO A 103 -5.98 8.98 -5.57
N SER A 104 -4.90 8.92 -4.77
CA SER A 104 -4.76 9.64 -3.49
C SER A 104 -5.56 10.93 -3.39
N GLY A 105 -6.36 11.05 -2.33
CA GLY A 105 -7.34 12.11 -2.17
C GLY A 105 -8.57 11.60 -1.45
N ARG A 106 -9.75 11.83 -2.04
CA ARG A 106 -11.04 11.51 -1.43
C ARG A 106 -11.69 10.43 -2.27
N GLY A 107 -11.99 9.31 -1.65
CA GLY A 107 -12.57 8.17 -2.33
C GLY A 107 -13.22 7.21 -1.35
N PRO A 108 -13.93 6.21 -1.85
CA PRO A 108 -14.44 5.15 -1.01
C PRO A 108 -13.40 4.04 -0.78
N ILE A 109 -13.63 3.24 0.25
CA ILE A 109 -13.03 1.90 0.33
C ILE A 109 -13.72 1.00 -0.71
N LEU A 110 -12.91 0.28 -1.49
CA LEU A 110 -13.37 -0.78 -2.37
C LEU A 110 -13.25 -2.14 -1.67
N GLU A 111 -14.15 -3.07 -1.98
CA GLU A 111 -14.11 -4.43 -1.46
C GLU A 111 -14.24 -5.47 -2.58
N THR A 112 -13.61 -6.63 -2.40
CA THR A 112 -13.86 -7.83 -3.22
C THR A 112 -13.64 -9.11 -2.42
N ASP A 113 -14.46 -10.13 -2.65
CA ASP A 113 -14.21 -11.51 -2.22
C ASP A 113 -13.64 -12.39 -3.34
N ASN A 114 -13.63 -11.88 -4.59
CA ASN A 114 -13.20 -12.56 -5.81
C ASN A 114 -12.15 -11.73 -6.57
N PRO A 115 -10.94 -11.56 -6.00
CA PRO A 115 -9.88 -10.78 -6.63
C PRO A 115 -9.36 -11.37 -7.95
N GLU A 116 -9.59 -12.66 -8.25
CA GLU A 116 -9.23 -13.23 -9.55
C GLU A 116 -10.11 -12.71 -10.69
N LEU A 117 -11.37 -12.39 -10.39
CA LEU A 117 -12.25 -11.68 -11.32
C LEU A 117 -12.04 -10.16 -11.26
N GLY A 118 -11.65 -9.64 -10.09
CA GLY A 118 -11.49 -8.21 -9.84
C GLY A 118 -12.80 -7.46 -9.95
N ASN A 119 -13.85 -8.01 -9.34
CA ASN A 119 -15.21 -7.47 -9.30
C ASN A 119 -15.39 -6.47 -8.14
N TRP A 120 -14.52 -5.46 -8.07
CA TRP A 120 -14.48 -4.50 -6.96
C TRP A 120 -15.80 -3.74 -6.80
N GLN A 121 -16.30 -3.70 -5.56
CA GLN A 121 -17.55 -3.05 -5.19
C GLN A 121 -17.29 -1.92 -4.20
N THR A 122 -18.22 -0.98 -4.16
CA THR A 122 -18.26 0.06 -3.13
C THR A 122 -19.70 0.44 -2.80
N ASN A 123 -19.90 0.95 -1.59
CA ASN A 123 -21.15 1.56 -1.12
C ASN A 123 -21.23 3.07 -1.41
N TYR A 124 -20.20 3.64 -2.07
CA TYR A 124 -20.08 5.05 -2.41
C TYR A 124 -19.90 6.01 -1.21
N ALA A 125 -19.64 5.51 0.00
CA ALA A 125 -19.26 6.34 1.12
C ALA A 125 -17.84 6.88 0.90
N VAL A 126 -17.72 8.21 0.75
CA VAL A 126 -16.44 8.86 0.45
C VAL A 126 -15.74 9.26 1.74
N LEU A 127 -14.55 8.71 1.96
CA LEU A 127 -13.64 9.17 2.99
C LEU A 127 -13.14 10.57 2.57
N ASN A 128 -13.41 11.55 3.43
CA ASN A 128 -13.16 12.96 3.13
C ASN A 128 -12.51 13.71 4.30
N PRO A 129 -11.33 13.25 4.79
CA PRO A 129 -10.59 14.02 5.77
C PRO A 129 -10.10 15.35 5.17
N LYS A 130 -9.75 16.28 6.05
CA LYS A 130 -9.22 17.59 5.67
C LYS A 130 -7.85 17.42 5.01
N GLY A 131 -7.74 17.78 3.74
CA GLY A 131 -6.51 17.61 2.94
C GLY A 131 -6.58 16.46 1.94
N GLY A 132 -7.54 15.53 2.12
CA GLY A 132 -7.56 14.26 1.39
C GLY A 132 -6.52 13.29 1.96
N ILE A 133 -6.67 12.01 1.60
CA ILE A 133 -5.82 10.92 2.08
C ILE A 133 -4.62 10.78 1.13
N GLN A 134 -3.40 10.79 1.64
CA GLN A 134 -2.18 10.53 0.86
C GLN A 134 -1.43 9.34 1.43
N ASP A 135 -0.87 8.49 0.55
CA ASP A 135 -0.14 7.27 0.90
C ASP A 135 -0.77 6.48 2.06
N PRO A 136 -2.01 6.00 1.85
CA PRO A 136 -2.74 5.29 2.88
C PRO A 136 -2.08 3.97 3.26
N ASP A 137 -2.32 3.57 4.51
CA ASP A 137 -2.28 2.20 4.99
C ASP A 137 -3.60 1.86 5.67
N LEU A 138 -4.11 0.65 5.42
CA LEU A 138 -5.29 0.09 6.05
C LEU A 138 -4.85 -1.02 6.98
N PHE A 139 -4.96 -0.78 8.27
CA PHE A 139 -4.58 -1.76 9.28
C PHE A 139 -5.82 -2.37 9.93
N VAL A 140 -5.92 -3.69 9.88
CA VAL A 140 -6.97 -4.47 10.56
C VAL A 140 -6.33 -5.18 11.75
N ASP A 141 -6.75 -4.84 12.96
CA ASP A 141 -6.21 -5.45 14.19
C ASP A 141 -6.96 -6.76 14.54
N ASP A 142 -6.41 -7.51 15.49
CA ASP A 142 -6.93 -8.81 15.93
C ASP A 142 -8.32 -8.73 16.56
N ASP A 143 -8.70 -7.56 17.09
CA ASP A 143 -10.03 -7.28 17.62
C ASP A 143 -11.06 -6.89 16.54
N GLY A 144 -10.63 -6.84 15.28
CA GLY A 144 -11.45 -6.51 14.12
C GLY A 144 -11.62 -5.01 13.87
N ARG A 145 -10.99 -4.14 14.67
CA ARG A 145 -10.97 -2.70 14.43
C ARG A 145 -10.10 -2.38 13.22
N VAL A 146 -10.49 -1.34 12.50
CA VAL A 146 -9.85 -0.92 11.25
C VAL A 146 -9.33 0.50 11.40
N TYR A 147 -8.09 0.73 11.00
CA TYR A 147 -7.44 2.02 11.09
C TYR A 147 -6.91 2.43 9.71
N LEU A 148 -7.01 3.72 9.43
CA LEU A 148 -6.34 4.37 8.32
C LEU A 148 -5.16 5.16 8.87
N TYR A 149 -3.96 4.85 8.40
CA TYR A 149 -2.79 5.71 8.51
C TYR A 149 -2.56 6.40 7.18
N GLU A 150 -2.16 7.66 7.18
CA GLU A 150 -1.92 8.41 5.96
C GLU A 150 -0.99 9.59 6.22
N GLU A 151 -0.26 9.99 5.19
CA GLU A 151 0.26 11.34 4.90
C GLU A 151 1.34 11.20 3.81
N SER A 152 1.52 12.23 2.97
CA SER A 152 2.69 12.40 2.10
C SER A 152 2.91 13.89 1.86
N SER A 153 3.73 14.51 2.71
CA SER A 153 4.11 15.92 2.56
C SER A 153 5.31 16.31 3.40
N ASN A 154 5.83 17.51 3.18
CA ASN A 154 6.79 18.17 4.07
C ASN A 154 6.12 19.15 5.04
N LYS A 155 4.82 19.00 5.29
CA LYS A 155 4.02 19.97 6.05
C LYS A 155 3.32 19.34 7.24
N TRP A 156 2.72 18.18 7.05
CA TRP A 156 1.86 17.56 8.03
C TRP A 156 2.53 16.30 8.61
N PRO A 157 2.19 15.93 9.85
CA PRO A 157 2.64 14.69 10.45
C PRO A 157 1.91 13.49 9.86
N ILE A 158 2.43 12.28 10.07
CA ILE A 158 1.62 11.06 9.89
C ILE A 158 0.34 11.19 10.73
N ARG A 159 -0.79 10.83 10.15
CA ARG A 159 -2.09 10.84 10.81
C ARG A 159 -2.68 9.44 10.89
N ALA A 160 -3.51 9.24 11.90
CA ALA A 160 -4.32 8.05 12.03
C ALA A 160 -5.78 8.39 12.35
N VAL A 161 -6.69 7.56 11.86
CA VAL A 161 -8.09 7.56 12.27
C VAL A 161 -8.64 6.14 12.25
N GLU A 162 -9.51 5.83 13.21
CA GLU A 162 -10.26 4.57 13.19
C GLU A 162 -11.40 4.68 12.17
N LEU A 163 -11.66 3.61 11.44
CA LEU A 163 -12.76 3.49 10.48
C LEU A 163 -13.82 2.55 11.05
N ASP A 164 -15.09 2.85 10.82
CA ASP A 164 -16.20 2.00 11.25
C ASP A 164 -16.47 0.88 10.21
N PRO A 165 -16.05 -0.38 10.46
CA PRO A 165 -16.23 -1.47 9.50
C PRO A 165 -17.70 -1.83 9.27
N ASP A 166 -18.58 -1.53 10.23
CA ASP A 166 -20.02 -1.81 10.15
C ASP A 166 -20.79 -0.66 9.49
N ASN A 167 -20.17 0.51 9.36
CA ASN A 167 -20.70 1.69 8.70
C ASN A 167 -19.79 2.15 7.56
N TYR A 168 -19.55 1.26 6.59
CA TYR A 168 -18.94 1.63 5.31
C TYR A 168 -17.53 2.24 5.41
N TYR A 169 -16.81 1.95 6.49
CA TYR A 169 -15.49 2.49 6.80
C TYR A 169 -15.47 4.02 6.90
N VAL A 170 -16.58 4.64 7.28
CA VAL A 170 -16.56 6.08 7.60
C VAL A 170 -15.69 6.31 8.85
N PRO A 171 -14.94 7.42 8.92
CA PRO A 171 -14.10 7.71 10.08
C PRO A 171 -14.89 7.83 11.39
N ILE A 172 -14.37 7.20 12.45
CA ILE A 172 -14.83 7.37 13.82
C ILE A 172 -14.08 8.55 14.44
N GLY A 173 -14.68 9.74 14.36
CA GLY A 173 -14.11 10.98 14.89
C GLY A 173 -13.14 11.67 13.94
N GLU A 174 -12.23 12.47 14.50
CA GLU A 174 -11.24 13.24 13.74
C GLU A 174 -9.91 12.49 13.65
N GLN A 175 -9.14 12.79 12.59
CA GLN A 175 -7.77 12.32 12.46
C GLN A 175 -6.91 12.85 13.62
N LYS A 176 -6.03 11.98 14.11
CA LYS A 176 -5.03 12.30 15.12
C LYS A 176 -3.68 12.45 14.44
N ASP A 177 -3.03 13.57 14.68
CA ASP A 177 -1.63 13.78 14.33
C ASP A 177 -0.75 12.91 15.24
N LEU A 178 0.18 12.14 14.66
CA LEU A 178 1.07 11.24 15.39
C LEU A 178 2.46 11.88 15.59
N PHE A 179 3.27 11.96 14.54
CA PHE A 179 4.62 12.50 14.60
C PHE A 179 5.06 13.06 13.24
N ASN A 180 6.10 13.90 13.26
CA ASN A 180 6.78 14.43 12.08
C ASN A 180 8.28 14.06 12.16
N LEU A 181 9.03 14.35 11.12
CA LEU A 181 10.47 14.16 11.07
C LEU A 181 11.19 15.08 12.06
N ASP A 182 12.34 14.62 12.53
CA ASP A 182 13.29 15.31 13.39
C ASP A 182 14.70 15.31 12.75
N PRO A 183 14.89 16.03 11.61
CA PRO A 183 16.15 16.00 10.86
C PRO A 183 17.36 16.56 11.61
N GLU A 184 17.14 17.28 12.71
CA GLU A 184 18.22 17.78 13.56
C GLU A 184 18.87 16.64 14.34
N ASN A 185 18.06 15.72 14.88
CA ASN A 185 18.54 14.56 15.65
C ASN A 185 18.71 13.30 14.76
N HIS A 186 17.91 13.17 13.70
CA HIS A 186 17.95 12.07 12.74
C HIS A 186 18.51 12.56 11.41
N GLY A 187 19.85 12.57 11.29
CA GLY A 187 20.51 13.10 10.09
C GLY A 187 20.07 12.44 8.76
N TRP A 188 19.59 11.20 8.81
CA TRP A 188 19.09 10.49 7.62
C TRP A 188 17.76 11.07 7.09
N GLU A 189 16.98 11.74 7.93
CA GLU A 189 15.72 12.39 7.55
C GLU A 189 15.93 13.75 6.87
N ARG A 190 17.18 14.20 6.67
CA ARG A 190 17.48 15.46 6.00
C ARG A 190 17.32 15.33 4.49
N PHE A 191 16.64 16.32 3.91
CA PHE A 191 16.36 16.38 2.48
C PHE A 191 17.62 16.59 1.63
N GLY A 192 17.53 16.20 0.35
CA GLY A 192 18.53 16.50 -0.67
C GLY A 192 19.49 15.35 -0.95
N GLN A 193 20.22 15.49 -2.05
CA GLN A 193 21.32 14.58 -2.39
C GLN A 193 22.30 14.53 -1.21
N ASP A 194 22.63 13.33 -0.75
CA ASP A 194 23.56 13.10 0.36
C ASP A 194 23.21 13.88 1.65
N HIS A 195 21.92 14.11 1.91
CA HIS A 195 21.40 14.81 3.10
C HIS A 195 21.76 16.31 3.17
N ASP A 196 22.15 16.92 2.04
CA ASP A 196 22.61 18.30 1.98
C ASP A 196 21.59 19.23 1.33
N SER A 197 20.56 19.61 2.10
CA SER A 197 19.60 20.64 1.71
C SER A 197 19.01 21.36 2.91
N ALA A 198 18.68 22.64 2.71
CA ALA A 198 17.92 23.43 3.68
C ALA A 198 16.39 23.31 3.50
N LEU A 199 15.92 22.52 2.52
CA LEU A 199 14.49 22.30 2.31
C LEU A 199 13.93 21.36 3.38
N ALA A 200 12.70 21.62 3.81
CA ALA A 200 11.98 20.74 4.73
C ALA A 200 11.77 19.35 4.10
N PRO A 201 12.09 18.26 4.81
CA PRO A 201 11.95 16.90 4.31
C PRO A 201 10.49 16.45 4.22
N TYR A 202 10.21 15.48 3.35
CA TYR A 202 8.92 14.81 3.22
C TYR A 202 8.88 13.57 4.11
N ILE A 203 7.78 13.42 4.84
CA ILE A 203 7.35 12.18 5.47
C ILE A 203 6.22 11.59 4.65
N GLU A 204 6.28 10.30 4.37
CA GLU A 204 5.26 9.63 3.55
C GLU A 204 5.16 8.13 3.81
N GLY A 205 4.19 7.46 3.18
CA GLY A 205 4.06 6.00 3.19
C GLY A 205 4.04 5.34 4.57
N PRO A 206 3.19 5.77 5.52
CA PRO A 206 3.04 5.03 6.78
C PRO A 206 2.59 3.59 6.50
N TRP A 207 3.12 2.63 7.25
CA TRP A 207 2.69 1.22 7.18
C TRP A 207 2.72 0.55 8.55
N MET A 208 1.55 0.19 9.07
CA MET A 208 1.40 -0.43 10.39
C MET A 208 1.46 -1.95 10.29
N VAL A 209 2.35 -2.55 11.09
CA VAL A 209 2.48 -4.01 11.23
C VAL A 209 2.40 -4.38 12.70
N LYS A 210 1.73 -5.50 12.99
CA LYS A 210 1.71 -6.11 14.33
C LYS A 210 2.50 -7.42 14.35
N HIS A 211 3.34 -7.60 15.36
CA HIS A 211 4.04 -8.85 15.62
C HIS A 211 4.13 -9.11 17.13
N ASN A 212 3.58 -10.24 17.60
CA ASN A 212 3.58 -10.65 19.01
C ASN A 212 3.15 -9.50 19.96
N ASP A 213 1.93 -8.98 19.75
CA ASP A 213 1.33 -7.88 20.53
C ASP A 213 2.10 -6.54 20.48
N THR A 214 3.13 -6.44 19.65
CA THR A 214 3.88 -5.20 19.42
C THR A 214 3.50 -4.61 18.07
N TYR A 215 3.30 -3.30 18.04
CA TYR A 215 2.93 -2.54 16.85
C TYR A 215 4.18 -1.81 16.34
N TYR A 216 4.39 -1.83 15.03
CA TYR A 216 5.50 -1.19 14.35
C TYR A 216 4.92 -0.30 13.27
N LEU A 217 5.10 1.01 13.40
CA LEU A 217 4.68 1.99 12.41
C LEU A 217 5.90 2.41 11.59
N GLU A 218 6.00 1.85 10.39
CA GLU A 218 7.00 2.22 9.40
C GLU A 218 6.58 3.52 8.67
N TYR A 219 7.55 4.27 8.15
CA TYR A 219 7.33 5.46 7.32
C TYR A 219 8.55 5.72 6.43
N GLY A 220 8.33 6.33 5.27
CA GLY A 220 9.39 6.75 4.35
C GLY A 220 9.80 8.22 4.52
N ALA A 221 11.08 8.51 4.33
CA ALA A 221 11.66 9.86 4.30
C ALA A 221 13.00 9.88 3.52
N PRO A 222 13.54 11.03 3.10
CA PRO A 222 12.96 12.36 3.13
C PRO A 222 12.36 12.82 1.80
N ARG A 223 12.52 12.03 0.71
CA ARG A 223 11.76 12.05 -0.56
C ARG A 223 12.32 11.05 -1.57
N THR A 224 11.46 10.48 -2.41
CA THR A 224 11.79 9.44 -3.40
C THR A 224 12.82 9.80 -4.50
N GLN A 225 13.03 11.08 -4.86
CA GLN A 225 13.93 11.40 -5.99
C GLN A 225 15.43 11.40 -5.67
N TRP A 226 15.81 11.26 -4.40
CA TRP A 226 17.19 11.32 -3.95
C TRP A 226 17.70 9.93 -3.55
N ASN A 227 19.02 9.78 -3.53
CA ASN A 227 19.70 8.54 -3.10
C ASN A 227 19.59 8.24 -1.60
N VAL A 228 18.89 9.09 -0.84
CA VAL A 228 18.78 9.04 0.62
C VAL A 228 17.41 8.58 1.11
N TYR A 229 16.49 8.21 0.20
CA TYR A 229 15.18 7.71 0.60
C TYR A 229 15.34 6.39 1.37
N ALA A 230 14.75 6.33 2.56
CA ALA A 230 14.86 5.23 3.50
C ALA A 230 13.62 5.15 4.39
N ASP A 231 13.47 4.00 5.06
CA ASP A 231 12.38 3.74 5.98
C ASP A 231 12.84 3.92 7.44
N GLY A 232 12.01 4.60 8.22
CA GLY A 232 12.08 4.65 9.68
C GLY A 232 10.98 3.79 10.29
N VAL A 233 11.12 3.42 11.56
CA VAL A 233 10.12 2.64 12.29
C VAL A 233 10.01 3.11 13.74
N TYR A 234 8.77 3.30 14.21
CA TYR A 234 8.45 3.47 15.62
C TYR A 234 7.81 2.19 16.17
N GLN A 235 8.19 1.85 17.41
CA GLN A 235 7.66 0.71 18.18
C GLN A 235 6.91 1.23 19.42
#